data_AF-A0A841CDU1-F1
#
_entry.id   AF-A0A841CDU1-F1
#
_cell.length_a   1.000
_cell.length_b   1.000
_cell.length_c   1.000
_cell.angle_alpha   90.00
_cell.angle_beta   90.00
_cell.angle_gamma   90.00
#
_symmetry.space_group_name_H-M   'P 1'
#
loop_
_entity.id
_entity.type
_entity.pdbx_description
1 polymer ?
#
loop_
_entity_poly.entity_id
_entity_poly.type
_entity_poly.pdbx_seq_one_letter_code
_entity_poly.pdbx_strand_id
1 'polypeptide(L)'
;MGVVAEENGLLGAVAGVGGAIGRAVGDMFAAEKRLNDTVANSPGAGQKFNVTKDTVLQAGHIIDAQLDSLRKAYRHASDDLRVQLADADDVNSDIAAAWNDRLVEGEGSYAQRIAEYMDSLHGLITQLRAAAVQYGHTEEEIQAAMGSTRAAG
;
A
#
# COMPACT_ATOMS: atom_id res chain seq x y z
N MET A 1 -4.78 -33.83 -40.71
CA MET A 1 -3.85 -32.80 -40.21
C MET A 1 -4.64 -31.89 -39.30
N GLY A 2 -4.61 -32.15 -37.99
CA GLY A 2 -5.31 -31.36 -36.99
C GLY A 2 -4.29 -30.45 -36.28
N VAL A 3 -4.58 -29.16 -36.26
CA VAL A 3 -3.92 -28.17 -35.41
C VAL A 3 -4.91 -27.84 -34.31
N VAL A 4 -4.52 -28.00 -33.05
CA VAL A 4 -4.95 -27.15 -31.93
C VAL A 4 -3.96 -27.32 -30.78
N ALA A 5 -3.36 -26.21 -30.40
CA ALA A 5 -2.60 -26.02 -29.17
C ALA A 5 -3.57 -25.75 -28.02
N GLU A 6 -3.31 -26.34 -26.86
CA GLU A 6 -3.59 -25.74 -25.55
C GLU A 6 -2.96 -26.63 -24.46
N GLU A 7 -1.80 -26.23 -23.93
CA GLU A 7 -1.29 -26.71 -22.64
C GLU A 7 -1.37 -25.57 -21.62
N ASN A 8 -2.61 -25.15 -21.31
CA ASN A 8 -2.95 -24.35 -20.12
C ASN A 8 -3.07 -25.30 -18.91
N GLY A 9 -1.96 -25.93 -18.53
CA GLY A 9 -1.99 -27.12 -17.66
C GLY A 9 -1.29 -27.03 -16.30
N LEU A 10 -0.89 -25.85 -15.80
CA LEU A 10 -0.06 -25.80 -14.57
C LEU A 10 -0.51 -24.84 -13.46
N LEU A 11 -1.63 -24.13 -13.57
CA LEU A 11 -2.06 -23.16 -12.53
C LEU A 11 -3.33 -23.56 -11.78
N GLY A 12 -3.71 -24.84 -11.83
CA GLY A 12 -5.01 -25.31 -11.37
C GLY A 12 -4.98 -26.52 -10.44
N ALA A 13 -4.07 -26.61 -9.47
CA ALA A 13 -4.18 -27.63 -8.41
C ALA A 13 -3.30 -27.35 -7.17
N VAL A 14 -3.75 -26.45 -6.30
CA VAL A 14 -3.54 -26.61 -4.84
C VAL A 14 -4.88 -26.54 -4.11
N ALA A 15 -5.89 -27.21 -4.66
CA ALA A 15 -7.06 -27.58 -3.89
C ALA A 15 -6.71 -28.85 -3.08
N GLY A 16 -6.31 -28.66 -1.83
CA GLY A 16 -6.37 -29.71 -0.80
C GLY A 16 -5.06 -30.36 -0.38
N VAL A 17 -4.19 -29.61 0.30
CA VAL A 17 -3.33 -30.24 1.33
C VAL A 17 -4.03 -30.01 2.68
N GLY A 18 -4.82 -31.00 3.10
CA GLY A 18 -5.62 -30.99 4.33
C GLY A 18 -4.78 -31.07 5.62
N GLY A 19 -3.88 -30.11 5.82
CA GLY A 19 -3.05 -29.93 7.01
C GLY A 19 -2.85 -28.45 7.34
N ALA A 20 -2.13 -28.14 8.43
CA ALA A 20 -1.92 -26.77 8.90
C ALA A 20 -1.42 -25.80 7.82
N ILE A 21 -0.66 -26.30 6.83
CA ILE A 21 -0.16 -25.53 5.68
C ILE A 21 -1.30 -25.09 4.75
N GLY A 22 -2.24 -25.99 4.39
CA GLY A 22 -3.38 -25.63 3.55
C GLY A 22 -4.34 -24.65 4.22
N ARG A 23 -4.46 -24.73 5.56
CA ARG A 23 -5.19 -23.73 6.34
C ARG A 23 -4.48 -22.38 6.35
N ALA A 24 -3.17 -22.35 6.58
CA ALA A 24 -2.38 -21.12 6.58
C ALA A 24 -2.42 -20.42 5.21
N VAL A 25 -2.33 -21.18 4.11
CA VAL A 25 -2.46 -20.67 2.74
C VAL A 25 -3.87 -20.11 2.50
N GLY A 26 -4.92 -20.82 2.93
CA GLY A 26 -6.30 -20.34 2.82
C GLY A 26 -6.58 -19.06 3.62
N ASP A 27 -6.06 -18.98 4.85
CA ASP A 27 -6.18 -17.81 5.73
C ASP A 27 -5.42 -16.60 5.15
N MET A 28 -4.26 -16.84 4.54
CA MET A 28 -3.49 -15.82 3.82
C MET A 28 -4.27 -15.26 2.62
N PHE A 29 -4.80 -16.12 1.73
CA PHE A 29 -5.58 -15.66 0.58
C PHE A 29 -6.84 -14.86 0.99
N ALA A 30 -7.47 -15.24 2.11
CA ALA A 30 -8.59 -14.48 2.66
C ALA A 30 -8.16 -13.10 3.22
N ALA A 31 -7.00 -13.03 3.89
CA ALA A 31 -6.43 -11.77 4.36
C ALA A 31 -6.03 -10.86 3.19
N GLU A 32 -5.46 -11.44 2.14
CA GLU A 32 -5.10 -10.76 0.90
C GLU A 32 -6.31 -10.17 0.18
N LYS A 33 -7.40 -10.94 0.06
CA LYS A 33 -8.65 -10.44 -0.50
C LYS A 33 -9.18 -9.25 0.29
N ARG A 34 -9.20 -9.34 1.63
CA ARG A 34 -9.62 -8.23 2.50
C ARG A 34 -8.73 -7.00 2.34
N LEU A 35 -7.42 -7.18 2.22
CA LEU A 35 -6.51 -6.07 2.00
C LEU A 35 -6.66 -5.48 0.59
N ASN A 36 -6.89 -6.32 -0.42
CA ASN A 36 -7.25 -5.90 -1.77
C ASN A 36 -8.51 -5.06 -1.79
N ASP A 37 -9.58 -5.54 -1.14
CA ASP A 37 -10.85 -4.82 -1.02
C ASP A 37 -10.66 -3.52 -0.22
N THR A 38 -9.82 -3.49 0.81
CA THR A 38 -9.57 -2.27 1.61
C THR A 38 -8.83 -1.21 0.82
N VAL A 39 -7.85 -1.60 -0.01
CA VAL A 39 -7.07 -0.65 -0.83
C VAL A 39 -7.83 -0.26 -2.10
N ALA A 40 -8.57 -1.17 -2.73
CA ALA A 40 -9.43 -0.86 -3.87
C ALA A 40 -10.58 0.08 -3.48
N ASN A 41 -11.03 0.02 -2.23
CA ASN A 41 -12.00 0.95 -1.64
C ASN A 41 -11.36 2.05 -0.79
N SER A 42 -10.03 2.13 -0.77
CA SER A 42 -9.31 3.29 -0.21
C SER A 42 -9.70 4.51 -1.05
N PRO A 43 -9.89 5.70 -0.47
CA PRO A 43 -10.22 6.90 -1.23
C PRO A 43 -9.10 7.25 -2.22
N GLY A 44 -9.14 6.61 -3.38
CA GLY A 44 -8.29 6.87 -4.53
C GLY A 44 -8.70 8.15 -5.25
N ALA A 45 -7.83 8.57 -6.17
CA ALA A 45 -7.95 9.76 -7.02
C ALA A 45 -9.34 9.88 -7.66
N GLY A 46 -10.25 10.62 -7.01
CA GLY A 46 -11.65 10.72 -7.45
C GLY A 46 -12.62 11.17 -6.37
N GLN A 47 -12.29 11.03 -5.08
CA GLN A 47 -13.10 11.64 -4.03
C GLN A 47 -12.91 13.16 -3.99
N LYS A 48 -14.00 13.90 -4.29
CA LYS A 48 -14.08 15.34 -4.04
C LYS A 48 -14.36 15.57 -2.55
N PHE A 49 -13.32 15.83 -1.77
CA PHE A 49 -13.45 16.32 -0.40
C PHE A 49 -14.00 17.75 -0.44
N ASN A 50 -15.22 17.96 0.08
CA ASN A 50 -15.80 19.29 0.17
C ASN A 50 -15.28 19.95 1.45
N VAL A 51 -14.17 20.66 1.34
CA VAL A 51 -13.47 21.29 2.45
C VAL A 51 -13.80 22.78 2.47
N THR A 52 -14.13 23.32 3.64
CA THR A 52 -14.46 24.74 3.81
C THR A 52 -13.22 25.52 4.23
N LYS A 53 -13.27 26.86 4.11
CA LYS A 53 -12.21 27.76 4.60
C LYS A 53 -11.78 27.44 6.04
N ASP A 54 -12.74 27.09 6.90
CA ASP A 54 -12.52 26.83 8.32
C ASP A 54 -11.93 25.44 8.58
N THR A 55 -12.17 24.48 7.68
CA THR A 55 -11.78 23.08 7.86
C THR A 55 -10.53 22.67 7.08
N VAL A 56 -10.07 23.49 6.12
CA VAL A 56 -8.94 23.15 5.24
C VAL A 56 -7.62 22.90 5.98
N LEU A 57 -7.30 23.74 6.96
CA LEU A 57 -6.08 23.58 7.75
C LEU A 57 -6.19 22.36 8.67
N GLN A 58 -7.36 22.12 9.25
CA GLN A 58 -7.60 20.98 10.13
C GLN A 58 -7.53 19.64 9.36
N ALA A 59 -8.18 19.57 8.19
CA ALA A 59 -8.12 18.40 7.32
C ALA A 59 -6.69 18.14 6.87
N GLY A 60 -5.98 19.18 6.43
CA GLY A 60 -4.57 19.10 6.07
C GLY A 60 -3.70 18.57 7.20
N HIS A 61 -3.88 19.10 8.42
CA HIS A 61 -3.14 18.66 9.62
C HIS A 61 -3.35 17.17 9.91
N ILE A 62 -4.60 16.71 9.91
CA ILE A 62 -4.93 15.30 10.19
C ILE A 62 -4.29 14.38 9.15
N ILE A 63 -4.38 14.74 7.88
CA ILE A 63 -3.84 13.91 6.78
C ILE A 63 -2.31 13.92 6.80
N ASP A 64 -1.66 15.06 7.09
CA ASP A 64 -0.20 15.12 7.25
C ASP A 64 0.29 14.25 8.41
N ALA A 65 -0.40 14.30 9.56
CA ALA A 65 -0.10 13.44 10.70
C ALA A 65 -0.27 11.95 10.39
N GLN A 66 -1.32 11.59 9.64
CA GLN A 66 -1.53 10.20 9.20
C GLN A 66 -0.44 9.75 8.22
N LEU A 67 -0.06 10.60 7.27
CA LEU A 67 1.02 10.32 6.33
C LEU A 67 2.35 10.11 7.06
N ASP A 68 2.69 10.95 8.05
CA ASP A 68 3.91 10.79 8.84
C ASP A 68 3.90 9.51 9.68
N SER A 69 2.77 9.19 10.31
CA SER A 69 2.58 7.94 11.06
C SER A 69 2.74 6.72 10.15
N LEU A 70 2.09 6.73 8.97
CA LEU A 70 2.20 5.65 8.00
C LEU A 70 3.63 5.50 7.47
N ARG A 71 4.32 6.61 7.15
CA ARG A 71 5.72 6.59 6.71
C ARG A 71 6.63 5.98 7.78
N LYS A 72 6.44 6.31 9.06
CA LYS A 72 7.20 5.71 10.17
C LYS A 72 6.94 4.22 10.28
N ALA A 73 5.67 3.82 10.30
CA ALA A 73 5.29 2.42 10.39
C ALA A 73 5.83 1.61 9.20
N TYR A 74 5.73 2.16 7.99
CA TYR A 74 6.22 1.51 6.78
C TYR A 74 7.73 1.35 6.79
N ARG A 75 8.51 2.37 7.17
CA ARG A 75 9.97 2.24 7.30
C ARG A 75 10.40 1.17 8.30
N HIS A 76 9.66 1.01 9.40
CA HIS A 76 9.94 -0.06 10.36
C HIS A 76 9.56 -1.43 9.80
N ALA A 77 8.42 -1.53 9.12
CA ALA A 77 7.94 -2.80 8.59
C ALA A 77 8.64 -3.23 7.29
N SER A 78 9.22 -2.32 6.51
CA SER A 78 9.81 -2.61 5.20
C SER A 78 10.96 -3.60 5.29
N ASP A 79 11.74 -3.54 6.37
CA ASP A 79 12.85 -4.46 6.60
C ASP A 79 12.36 -5.86 7.00
N ASP A 80 11.25 -5.91 7.75
CA ASP A 80 10.62 -7.15 8.23
C ASP A 80 9.74 -7.84 7.17
N LEU A 81 9.32 -7.11 6.12
CA LEU A 81 8.47 -7.63 5.05
C LEU A 81 9.20 -8.60 4.12
N ARG A 82 10.54 -8.60 4.12
CA ARG A 82 11.34 -9.50 3.28
C ARG A 82 11.61 -10.81 4.01
N VAL A 83 11.10 -11.91 3.46
CA VAL A 83 11.42 -13.27 3.91
C VAL A 83 12.86 -13.58 3.52
N GLN A 84 13.72 -13.75 4.52
CA GLN A 84 15.10 -14.21 4.35
C GLN A 84 15.25 -15.60 4.94
N LEU A 85 15.67 -16.55 4.13
CA LEU A 85 15.99 -17.91 4.58
C LEU A 85 17.51 -18.11 4.56
N ALA A 86 18.03 -18.75 5.60
CA ALA A 86 19.39 -19.27 5.63
C ALA A 86 19.34 -20.78 5.38
N ASP A 87 20.23 -21.29 4.52
CA ASP A 87 20.37 -22.71 4.21
C ASP A 87 19.05 -23.42 3.83
N ALA A 88 18.29 -22.81 2.92
CA ALA A 88 17.05 -23.37 2.39
C ALA A 88 17.33 -24.38 1.25
N ASP A 89 16.52 -25.44 1.21
CA ASP A 89 16.40 -26.27 0.01
C ASP A 89 15.69 -25.50 -1.12
N ASP A 90 15.71 -26.07 -2.33
CA ASP A 90 15.16 -25.43 -3.52
C ASP A 90 13.67 -25.07 -3.34
N VAL A 91 12.90 -25.94 -2.69
CA VAL A 91 11.46 -25.72 -2.47
C VAL A 91 11.21 -24.53 -1.55
N ASN A 92 11.91 -24.45 -0.43
CA ASN A 92 11.76 -23.32 0.50
C ASN A 92 12.27 -22.01 -0.12
N SER A 93 13.28 -22.08 -0.97
CA SER A 93 13.79 -20.93 -1.72
C SER A 93 12.75 -20.39 -2.71
N ASP A 94 12.10 -21.27 -3.48
CA ASP A 94 11.03 -20.90 -4.41
C ASP A 94 9.82 -20.29 -3.70
N ILE A 95 9.44 -20.87 -2.56
CA ILE A 95 8.36 -20.34 -1.72
C ILE A 95 8.73 -18.94 -1.21
N ALA A 96 9.94 -18.74 -0.68
CA ALA A 96 10.39 -17.43 -0.21
C ALA A 96 10.44 -16.39 -1.33
N ALA A 97 10.85 -16.78 -2.54
CA ALA A 97 10.83 -15.91 -3.71
C ALA A 97 9.40 -15.47 -4.06
N ALA A 98 8.44 -16.41 -4.11
CA ALA A 98 7.03 -16.07 -4.37
C ALA A 98 6.43 -15.15 -3.30
N TRP A 99 6.82 -15.34 -2.03
CA TRP A 99 6.43 -14.44 -0.95
C TRP A 99 7.02 -13.04 -1.09
N ASN A 100 8.31 -12.95 -1.38
CA ASN A 100 9.00 -11.66 -1.56
C ASN A 100 8.47 -10.90 -2.77
N ASP A 101 8.14 -11.59 -3.86
CA ASP A 101 7.47 -11.01 -5.02
C ASP A 101 6.13 -10.39 -4.60
N ARG A 102 5.30 -11.12 -3.85
CA ARG A 102 4.00 -10.61 -3.42
C ARG A 102 4.09 -9.48 -2.38
N LEU A 103 5.06 -9.55 -1.47
CA LEU A 103 5.20 -8.62 -0.36
C LEU A 103 5.92 -7.32 -0.76
N VAL A 104 7.00 -7.43 -1.54
CA VAL A 104 7.98 -6.36 -1.73
C VAL A 104 8.34 -6.09 -3.19
N GLU A 105 8.65 -7.12 -3.97
CA GLU A 105 9.41 -6.96 -5.23
C GLU A 105 8.52 -6.86 -6.49
N GLY A 106 7.36 -7.51 -6.47
CA GLY A 106 6.47 -7.63 -7.61
C GLY A 106 5.64 -6.38 -7.86
N GLU A 107 5.14 -6.26 -9.10
CA GLU A 107 4.20 -5.22 -9.47
C GLU A 107 2.88 -5.39 -8.70
N GLY A 108 2.41 -4.30 -8.08
CA GLY A 108 1.22 -4.34 -7.23
C GLY A 108 1.44 -5.14 -5.93
N SER A 109 2.71 -5.33 -5.52
CA SER A 109 3.06 -5.82 -4.20
C SER A 109 2.49 -4.94 -3.09
N TYR A 110 2.44 -5.45 -1.88
CA TYR A 110 1.95 -4.67 -0.75
C TYR A 110 2.83 -3.44 -0.47
N ALA A 111 4.16 -3.59 -0.58
CA ALA A 111 5.09 -2.49 -0.50
C ALA A 111 4.76 -1.38 -1.53
N GLN A 112 4.57 -1.75 -2.80
CA GLN A 112 4.21 -0.81 -3.86
C GLN A 112 2.88 -0.12 -3.57
N ARG A 113 1.85 -0.87 -3.17
CA ARG A 113 0.52 -0.32 -2.89
C ARG A 113 0.51 0.63 -1.70
N ILE A 114 1.30 0.35 -0.66
CA ILE A 114 1.48 1.28 0.47
C ILE A 114 2.20 2.55 0.00
N ALA A 115 3.22 2.43 -0.85
CA ALA A 115 3.90 3.59 -1.44
C ALA A 115 2.95 4.46 -2.27
N GLU A 116 2.18 3.86 -3.18
CA GLU A 116 1.16 4.56 -3.98
C GLU A 116 0.11 5.25 -3.10
N TYR A 117 -0.29 4.61 -2.00
CA TYR A 117 -1.21 5.23 -1.05
C TYR A 117 -0.58 6.43 -0.33
N MET A 118 0.67 6.33 0.12
CA MET A 118 1.41 7.46 0.70
C MET A 118 1.55 8.62 -0.30
N ASP A 119 1.79 8.32 -1.57
CA ASP A 119 1.86 9.33 -2.63
C ASP A 119 0.51 10.01 -2.86
N SER A 120 -0.59 9.26 -2.81
CA SER A 120 -1.93 9.83 -2.93
C SER A 120 -2.29 10.76 -1.77
N LEU A 121 -1.92 10.39 -0.53
CA LEU A 121 -2.07 11.26 0.66
C LEU A 121 -1.23 12.53 0.53
N HIS A 122 0.00 12.42 0.03
CA HIS A 122 0.86 13.58 -0.22
C HIS A 122 0.27 14.51 -1.30
N GLY A 123 -0.27 13.93 -2.37
CA GLY A 123 -1.00 14.66 -3.40
C GLY A 123 -2.23 15.39 -2.86
N LEU A 124 -2.95 14.78 -1.91
CA LEU A 124 -4.08 15.41 -1.23
C LEU A 124 -3.64 16.59 -0.35
N ILE A 125 -2.56 16.45 0.43
CA ILE A 125 -1.99 17.57 1.22
C ILE A 125 -1.63 18.74 0.30
N THR A 126 -1.03 18.47 -0.85
CA THR A 126 -0.68 19.51 -1.85
C THR A 126 -1.92 20.26 -2.33
N GLN A 127 -3.02 19.54 -2.61
CA GLN A 127 -4.29 20.15 -3.01
C GLN A 127 -4.92 20.98 -1.87
N LEU A 128 -4.85 20.51 -0.63
CA LEU A 128 -5.35 21.23 0.54
C LEU A 128 -4.56 22.52 0.81
N ARG A 129 -3.24 22.51 0.61
CA ARG A 129 -2.41 23.72 0.66
C ARG A 129 -2.84 24.73 -0.41
N ALA A 130 -3.03 24.28 -1.64
CA ALA A 130 -3.50 25.16 -2.72
C ALA A 130 -4.89 25.75 -2.43
N ALA A 131 -5.81 24.95 -1.88
CA ALA A 131 -7.13 25.42 -1.45
C ALA A 131 -7.03 26.43 -0.28
N ALA A 132 -6.14 26.21 0.69
CA ALA A 132 -5.94 27.11 1.80
C ALA A 132 -5.44 28.51 1.34
N VAL A 133 -4.53 28.55 0.36
CA VAL A 133 -4.10 29.81 -0.28
C VAL A 133 -5.28 30.53 -0.94
N GLN A 134 -6.13 29.80 -1.68
CA GLN A 134 -7.32 30.38 -2.30
C GLN A 134 -8.32 30.96 -1.28
N TYR A 135 -8.36 30.40 -0.07
CA TYR A 135 -9.17 30.90 1.03
C TYR A 135 -8.55 32.07 1.80
N GLY A 136 -7.33 32.46 1.45
CA GLY A 136 -6.61 33.61 2.00
C GLY A 136 -5.82 33.29 3.27
N HIS A 137 -5.50 32.03 3.53
CA HIS A 137 -4.55 31.65 4.59
C HIS A 137 -3.11 32.02 4.16
N THR A 138 -2.31 32.45 5.13
CA THR A 138 -0.89 32.77 4.95
C THR A 138 -0.04 31.50 4.85
N GLU A 139 1.15 31.61 4.27
CA GLU A 139 2.08 30.48 4.20
C GLU A 139 2.50 30.02 5.60
N GLU A 140 2.61 30.94 6.56
CA GLU A 140 2.92 30.64 7.96
C GLU A 140 1.82 29.79 8.61
N GLU A 141 0.54 30.13 8.41
CA GLU A 141 -0.60 29.36 8.93
C GLU A 141 -0.68 27.96 8.31
N ILE A 142 -0.47 27.88 6.98
CA ILE A 142 -0.45 26.62 6.23
C ILE A 142 0.69 25.73 6.72
N GLN A 143 1.88 26.31 6.91
CA GLN A 143 3.05 25.58 7.39
C GLN A 143 2.91 25.16 8.86
N ALA A 144 2.31 25.98 9.71
CA ALA A 144 2.03 25.61 11.10
C ALA A 144 1.05 24.43 11.19
N ALA A 145 0.08 24.35 10.27
CA ALA A 145 -0.90 23.27 10.25
C ALA A 145 -0.36 21.96 9.64
N MET A 146 0.40 22.03 8.54
CA MET A 146 0.74 20.87 7.69
C MET A 146 2.26 20.61 7.55
N GLY A 147 3.06 21.15 8.47
CA GLY A 147 4.50 21.28 8.31
C GLY A 147 5.32 19.99 8.50
N SER A 148 5.31 19.10 7.51
CA SER A 148 6.29 18.00 7.40
C SER A 148 7.16 18.03 6.11
N THR A 149 6.95 18.95 5.18
CA THR A 149 7.66 18.96 3.87
C THR A 149 9.06 19.59 3.87
N ARG A 150 9.80 19.68 5.00
CA ARG A 150 11.17 20.28 4.98
C ARG A 150 12.29 19.54 5.71
N ALA A 151 12.12 18.28 6.11
CA ALA A 151 13.17 17.57 6.86
C ALA A 151 13.48 16.14 6.34
N ALA A 152 13.47 15.93 5.03
CA ALA A 152 14.05 14.73 4.41
C ALA A 152 14.85 15.14 3.18
N GLY A 153 16.03 15.71 3.44
CA GLY A 153 17.17 15.72 2.52
C GLY A 153 18.15 14.64 2.95
#